data_AF-A0A0G3EGN8-F1
#
_entry.id   AF-A0A0G3EGN8-F1
#
_cell.length_a   1.000
_cell.length_b   1.000
_cell.length_c   1.000
_cell.angle_alpha   90.00
_cell.angle_beta   90.00
_cell.angle_gamma   90.00
#
_symmetry.space_group_name_H-M   'P 1'
#
loop_
_entity.id
_entity.type
_entity.pdbx_description
1 polymer ?
#
loop_
_entity_poly.entity_id
_entity_poly.type
_entity_poly.pdbx_seq_one_letter_code
_entity_poly.pdbx_strand_id
1 'polypeptide(L)'
;MVTPDRKVRKLMEEYERTGNVSKAALRADLDRKTAQKYLRCGKLPSEMPVERRWRTREDPFAEDWEECRLMFEGCPELEAKTVFEWLCRERAGKYQEGQLRTFQRRVREWRALSGPEQEVYFAQEHRPGVRMSTDFTHMDRLGITIAGEPFDHQLCHNVLTYSNWEWASICHSESLVALRTGIQNALTRLGRVPAEHWMDHSSAATHRPAEASGEPRAYNRAYLELMDHFEMVPRLIQVDSPHENGDVESLNGALKRRIEQ
;
A
#
# COMPACT_ATOMS: atom_id res chain seq x y z
N MET A 1 26.22 -7.27 -16.06
CA MET A 1 26.20 -6.81 -14.65
C MET A 1 26.44 -5.30 -14.67
N VAL A 2 25.51 -4.49 -14.16
CA VAL A 2 25.63 -3.01 -14.15
C VAL A 2 26.48 -2.60 -12.96
N THR A 3 27.50 -1.77 -13.17
CA THR A 3 28.33 -1.26 -12.07
C THR A 3 27.52 -0.29 -11.19
N PRO A 4 27.41 -0.51 -9.87
CA PRO A 4 26.71 0.41 -8.98
C PRO A 4 27.50 1.70 -8.73
N ASP A 5 26.79 2.82 -8.55
CA ASP A 5 27.39 4.14 -8.24
C ASP A 5 28.31 4.10 -7.02
N ARG A 6 27.94 3.35 -5.98
CA ARG A 6 28.76 3.17 -4.77
C ARG A 6 30.17 2.67 -5.08
N LYS A 7 30.32 1.73 -6.03
CA LYS A 7 31.64 1.21 -6.43
C LYS A 7 32.45 2.29 -7.14
N VAL A 8 31.81 3.14 -7.95
CA VAL A 8 32.48 4.22 -8.68
C VAL A 8 32.86 5.39 -7.76
N ARG A 9 32.04 5.73 -6.78
CA ARG A 9 32.41 6.71 -5.73
C ARG A 9 33.64 6.24 -4.94
N LYS A 10 33.61 4.99 -4.48
CA LYS A 10 34.76 4.37 -3.79
C LYS A 10 36.01 4.35 -4.66
N LEU A 11 35.86 4.09 -5.96
CA LEU A 11 36.98 4.16 -6.91
C LEU A 11 37.58 5.57 -7.00
N MET A 12 36.75 6.60 -7.09
CA MET A 12 37.19 8.00 -7.18
C MET A 12 37.96 8.40 -5.90
N GLU A 13 37.40 8.13 -4.73
CA GLU A 13 38.05 8.37 -3.43
C GLU A 13 39.41 7.65 -3.31
N GLU A 14 39.46 6.36 -3.69
CA GLU A 14 40.70 5.59 -3.63
C GLU A 14 41.74 6.04 -4.66
N TYR A 15 41.29 6.55 -5.80
CA TYR A 15 42.18 7.10 -6.82
C TYR A 15 42.75 8.44 -6.39
N GLU A 16 41.96 9.33 -5.79
CA GLU A 16 42.45 10.59 -5.21
C GLU A 16 43.50 10.33 -4.13
N ARG A 17 43.30 9.31 -3.29
CA ARG A 17 44.23 8.95 -2.22
C ARG A 17 45.53 8.30 -2.71
N THR A 18 45.47 7.49 -3.77
CA THR A 18 46.62 6.64 -4.17
C THR A 18 47.28 7.02 -5.48
N GLY A 19 46.61 7.82 -6.33
CA GLY A 19 47.03 8.14 -7.70
C GLY A 19 47.15 6.92 -8.63
N ASN A 20 46.76 5.73 -8.19
CA ASN A 20 47.03 4.48 -8.91
C ASN A 20 45.73 3.74 -9.24
N VAL A 21 45.40 3.72 -10.54
CA VAL A 21 44.17 3.10 -11.06
C VAL A 21 44.03 1.63 -10.67
N SER A 22 45.12 0.86 -10.68
CA SER A 22 45.06 -0.59 -10.38
C SER A 22 44.74 -0.83 -8.90
N LYS A 23 45.32 -0.04 -7.99
CA LYS A 23 45.03 -0.14 -6.55
C LYS A 23 43.60 0.33 -6.24
N ALA A 24 43.17 1.42 -6.85
CA ALA A 24 41.82 1.95 -6.68
C ALA A 24 40.75 0.99 -7.22
N ALA A 25 40.98 0.39 -8.39
CA ALA A 25 40.09 -0.60 -9.00
C ALA A 25 39.93 -1.85 -8.12
N LEU A 26 41.05 -2.38 -7.59
CA LEU A 26 41.02 -3.53 -6.69
C LEU A 26 40.25 -3.23 -5.40
N ARG A 27 40.46 -2.06 -4.79
CA ARG A 27 39.74 -1.63 -3.58
C ARG A 27 38.25 -1.37 -3.82
N ALA A 28 37.90 -0.95 -5.03
CA ALA A 28 36.51 -0.71 -5.45
C ALA A 28 35.79 -1.97 -5.96
N ASP A 29 36.48 -3.12 -6.03
CA ASP A 29 35.97 -4.37 -6.61
C ASP A 29 35.47 -4.15 -8.06
N LEU A 30 36.35 -3.54 -8.87
CA LEU A 30 36.14 -3.23 -10.28
C LEU A 30 37.31 -3.73 -11.13
N ASP A 31 37.00 -4.15 -12.35
CA ASP A 31 38.03 -4.38 -13.38
C ASP A 31 38.73 -3.05 -13.73
N ARG A 32 40.04 -3.13 -14.03
CA ARG A 32 40.87 -1.96 -14.36
C ARG A 32 40.33 -1.17 -15.55
N LYS A 33 39.77 -1.82 -16.58
CA LYS A 33 39.19 -1.15 -17.75
C LYS A 33 37.93 -0.36 -17.36
N THR A 34 37.08 -0.96 -16.54
CA THR A 34 35.87 -0.30 -16.02
C THR A 34 36.24 0.88 -15.12
N ALA A 35 37.24 0.73 -14.26
CA ALA A 35 37.75 1.82 -13.43
C ALA A 35 38.31 2.98 -14.28
N GLN A 36 39.12 2.68 -15.28
CA GLN A 36 39.69 3.68 -16.17
C GLN A 36 38.61 4.43 -16.98
N LYS A 37 37.56 3.73 -17.43
CA LYS A 37 36.40 4.35 -18.07
C LYS A 37 35.76 5.40 -17.16
N TYR A 38 35.43 5.04 -15.91
CA TYR A 38 34.75 5.96 -15.00
C TYR A 38 35.62 7.12 -14.51
N LEU A 39 36.91 6.88 -14.25
CA LEU A 39 37.86 7.94 -13.93
C LEU A 39 38.04 8.94 -15.08
N ARG A 40 38.06 8.46 -16.33
CA ARG A 40 38.13 9.33 -17.52
C ARG A 40 36.84 10.11 -17.75
N CYS A 41 35.69 9.47 -17.56
CA CYS A 41 34.40 10.10 -17.78
C CYS A 41 34.01 11.08 -16.66
N GLY A 42 34.55 10.92 -15.44
CA GLY A 42 34.23 11.76 -14.28
C GLY A 42 32.75 11.69 -13.86
N LYS A 43 32.03 10.65 -14.29
CA LYS A 43 30.60 10.48 -14.11
C LYS A 43 30.28 9.14 -13.47
N LEU A 44 29.20 9.10 -12.70
CA LEU A 44 28.64 7.88 -12.13
C LEU A 44 27.89 7.06 -13.19
N PRO A 45 27.76 5.73 -13.00
CA PRO A 45 26.95 4.87 -13.84
C PRO A 45 25.53 5.39 -14.09
N SER A 46 24.89 6.00 -13.09
CA SER A 46 23.58 6.63 -13.17
C SER A 46 23.52 7.91 -14.03
N GLU A 47 24.64 8.58 -14.25
CA GLU A 47 24.74 9.83 -15.04
C GLU A 47 25.14 9.58 -16.50
N MET A 48 25.49 8.34 -16.83
CA MET A 48 25.85 7.89 -18.18
C MET A 48 24.69 7.40 -19.07
N PRO A 49 23.48 7.02 -18.60
CA PRO A 49 22.42 6.59 -19.49
C PRO A 49 22.00 7.77 -20.38
N VAL A 50 22.23 7.66 -21.68
CA VAL A 50 21.58 8.52 -22.66
C VAL A 50 20.22 7.91 -22.94
N GLU A 51 19.15 8.61 -22.59
CA GLU A 51 17.80 8.24 -23.00
C GLU A 51 17.76 8.12 -24.53
N ARG A 52 17.56 6.90 -25.02
CA ARG A 52 17.40 6.67 -26.45
C ARG A 52 15.98 7.11 -26.83
N ARG A 53 15.90 8.18 -27.62
CA ARG A 53 14.62 8.74 -28.09
C ARG A 53 13.97 7.96 -29.23
N TRP A 54 14.62 6.94 -29.78
CA TRP A 54 14.09 6.17 -30.91
C TRP A 54 13.84 4.71 -30.52
N ARG A 55 12.70 4.17 -30.96
CA ARG A 55 12.47 2.71 -30.98
C ARG A 55 13.33 2.08 -32.06
N THR A 56 13.96 0.95 -31.74
CA THR A 56 14.76 0.18 -32.71
C THR A 56 13.87 -0.68 -33.63
N ARG A 57 12.58 -0.82 -33.34
CA ARG A 57 11.62 -1.60 -34.12
C ARG A 57 10.28 -0.87 -34.20
N GLU A 58 9.64 -0.99 -35.36
CA GLU A 58 8.24 -0.57 -35.55
C GLU A 58 7.32 -1.34 -34.62
N ASP A 59 6.16 -0.74 -34.30
CA ASP A 59 5.20 -1.38 -33.42
C ASP A 59 4.45 -2.50 -34.15
N PRO A 60 4.58 -3.77 -33.71
CA PRO A 60 3.94 -4.89 -34.39
C PRO A 60 2.40 -4.85 -34.33
N PHE A 61 1.81 -4.04 -33.45
CA PHE A 61 0.36 -3.93 -33.26
C PHE A 61 -0.23 -2.68 -33.92
N ALA A 62 0.55 -1.85 -34.63
CA ALA A 62 0.08 -0.57 -35.12
C ALA A 62 -1.18 -0.67 -36.00
N GLU A 63 -1.25 -1.67 -36.87
CA GLU A 63 -2.37 -1.87 -37.81
C GLU A 63 -3.68 -2.27 -37.11
N ASP A 64 -3.62 -3.22 -36.17
CA ASP A 64 -4.82 -3.75 -35.48
C ASP A 64 -5.08 -3.05 -34.13
N TRP A 65 -4.32 -1.99 -33.82
CA TRP A 65 -4.43 -1.31 -32.53
C TRP A 65 -5.77 -0.61 -32.34
N GLU A 66 -6.31 -0.01 -33.40
CA GLU A 66 -7.56 0.75 -33.31
C GLU A 66 -8.74 -0.16 -32.93
N GLU A 67 -8.76 -1.38 -33.45
CA GLU A 67 -9.74 -2.40 -33.10
C GLU A 67 -9.59 -2.83 -31.63
N CYS A 68 -8.36 -3.06 -31.17
CA CYS A 68 -8.09 -3.36 -29.76
C CYS A 68 -8.52 -2.20 -28.84
N ARG A 69 -8.29 -0.96 -29.26
CA ARG A 69 -8.66 0.25 -28.51
C ARG A 69 -10.16 0.33 -28.31
N LEU A 70 -10.94 0.11 -29.38
CA LEU A 70 -12.41 0.09 -29.31
C LEU A 70 -12.94 -1.00 -28.36
N MET A 71 -12.29 -2.18 -28.32
CA MET A 71 -12.65 -3.23 -27.36
C MET A 71 -12.45 -2.77 -25.91
N PHE A 72 -11.33 -2.11 -25.61
CA PHE A 72 -11.06 -1.59 -24.26
C PHE A 72 -11.94 -0.39 -23.88
N GLU A 73 -12.33 0.44 -24.85
CA GLU A 73 -13.29 1.54 -24.61
C GLU A 73 -14.70 1.01 -24.34
N GLY A 74 -15.13 -0.03 -25.06
CA GLY A 74 -16.43 -0.67 -24.86
C GLY A 74 -16.51 -1.52 -23.58
N CYS A 75 -15.39 -2.08 -23.12
CA CYS A 75 -15.32 -2.85 -21.88
C CYS A 75 -13.96 -2.64 -21.18
N PRO A 76 -13.86 -1.63 -20.29
CA PRO A 76 -12.60 -1.28 -19.61
C PRO A 76 -11.99 -2.41 -18.77
N GLU A 77 -12.82 -3.33 -18.27
CA GLU A 77 -12.41 -4.46 -17.44
C GLU A 77 -11.69 -5.57 -18.23
N LEU A 78 -11.72 -5.52 -19.57
CA LEU A 78 -11.07 -6.53 -20.40
C LEU A 78 -9.57 -6.63 -20.08
N GLU A 79 -9.11 -7.85 -19.86
CA GLU A 79 -7.69 -8.10 -19.70
C GLU A 79 -6.97 -8.00 -21.05
N ALA A 80 -5.75 -7.44 -21.02
CA ALA A 80 -4.89 -7.40 -22.20
C ALA A 80 -4.60 -8.80 -22.77
N LYS A 81 -4.56 -9.83 -21.91
CA LYS A 81 -4.38 -11.22 -22.34
C LYS A 81 -5.56 -11.70 -23.18
N THR A 82 -6.79 -11.45 -22.74
CA THR A 82 -8.01 -11.83 -23.45
C THR A 82 -8.08 -11.22 -24.84
N VAL A 83 -7.80 -9.93 -24.97
CA VAL A 83 -7.77 -9.25 -26.28
C VAL A 83 -6.64 -9.79 -27.15
N PHE A 84 -5.47 -10.11 -26.57
CA PHE A 84 -4.37 -10.69 -27.33
C PHE A 84 -4.66 -12.11 -27.83
N GLU A 85 -5.30 -12.95 -27.02
CA GLU A 85 -5.74 -14.29 -27.44
C GLU A 85 -6.78 -14.22 -28.56
N TRP A 86 -7.72 -13.26 -28.46
CA TRP A 86 -8.68 -12.97 -29.52
C TRP A 86 -7.96 -12.52 -30.81
N LEU A 87 -6.98 -11.62 -30.71
CA LEU A 87 -6.17 -11.13 -31.83
C LEU A 87 -5.40 -12.28 -32.52
N CYS A 88 -4.82 -13.20 -31.75
CA CYS A 88 -4.13 -14.38 -32.28
C CYS A 88 -5.08 -15.34 -33.01
N ARG A 89 -6.34 -15.41 -32.56
CA ARG A 89 -7.38 -16.25 -33.16
C ARG A 89 -7.90 -15.66 -34.46
N GLU A 90 -8.15 -14.35 -34.48
CA GLU A 90 -8.70 -13.64 -35.64
C GLU A 90 -7.65 -13.39 -36.73
N ARG A 91 -6.39 -13.20 -36.34
CA ARG A 91 -5.26 -12.97 -37.25
C ARG A 91 -4.27 -14.13 -37.17
N ALA A 92 -4.76 -15.33 -37.50
CA ALA A 92 -3.96 -16.56 -37.46
C ALA A 92 -2.63 -16.39 -38.21
N GLY A 93 -1.51 -16.61 -37.50
CA GLY A 93 -0.16 -16.52 -38.05
C GLY A 93 0.46 -15.11 -38.09
N LYS A 94 -0.31 -14.04 -37.83
CA LYS A 94 0.23 -12.66 -37.74
C LYS A 94 0.93 -12.38 -36.41
N TYR A 95 0.40 -12.97 -35.33
CA TYR A 95 0.89 -12.77 -33.96
C TYR A 95 1.35 -14.08 -33.32
N GLN A 96 2.34 -13.96 -32.43
CA GLN A 96 2.93 -15.09 -31.71
C GLN A 96 2.82 -14.87 -30.20
N GLU A 97 2.61 -15.95 -29.44
CA GLU A 97 2.40 -15.90 -27.99
C GLU A 97 3.52 -15.14 -27.23
N GLY A 98 4.76 -15.22 -27.72
CA GLY A 98 5.90 -14.46 -27.18
C GLY A 98 5.77 -12.94 -27.24
N GLN A 99 4.78 -12.40 -27.96
CA GLN A 99 4.51 -10.97 -28.08
C GLN A 99 3.54 -10.44 -27.01
N LEU A 100 2.97 -11.31 -26.16
CA LEU A 100 2.00 -10.93 -25.12
C LEU A 100 2.54 -9.81 -24.22
N ARG A 101 3.79 -9.90 -23.75
CA ARG A 101 4.41 -8.84 -22.92
C ARG A 101 4.51 -7.50 -23.64
N THR A 102 4.74 -7.51 -24.95
CA THR A 102 4.79 -6.28 -25.77
C THR A 102 3.39 -5.68 -25.89
N PHE A 103 2.37 -6.52 -26.11
CA PHE A 103 0.97 -6.09 -26.16
C PHE A 103 0.52 -5.50 -24.82
N GLN A 104 0.76 -6.19 -23.71
CA GLN A 104 0.45 -5.73 -22.35
C GLN A 104 1.10 -4.37 -22.03
N ARG A 105 2.35 -4.16 -22.46
CA ARG A 105 3.03 -2.87 -22.28
C ARG A 105 2.33 -1.76 -23.06
N ARG A 106 1.94 -2.01 -24.31
CA ARG A 106 1.20 -1.05 -25.15
C ARG A 106 -0.17 -0.71 -24.54
N VAL A 107 -0.91 -1.70 -24.04
CA VAL A 107 -2.17 -1.49 -23.31
C VAL A 107 -1.96 -0.65 -22.05
N ARG A 108 -0.91 -0.93 -21.27
CA ARG A 108 -0.58 -0.15 -20.08
C ARG A 108 -0.24 1.31 -20.41
N GLU A 109 0.58 1.55 -21.44
CA GLU A 109 0.91 2.90 -21.91
C GLU A 109 -0.35 3.65 -22.35
N TRP A 110 -1.24 3.01 -23.11
CA TRP A 110 -2.49 3.62 -23.53
C TRP A 110 -3.45 3.91 -22.37
N ARG A 111 -3.64 2.97 -21.44
CA ARG A 111 -4.49 3.20 -20.24
C ARG A 111 -3.99 4.38 -19.41
N ALA A 112 -2.69 4.59 -19.32
CA ALA A 112 -2.11 5.72 -18.59
C ALA A 112 -2.32 7.07 -19.30
N LEU A 113 -2.46 7.09 -20.63
CA LEU A 113 -2.59 8.32 -21.43
C LEU A 113 -4.04 8.66 -21.79
N SER A 114 -4.89 7.65 -21.91
CA SER A 114 -6.23 7.78 -22.52
C SER A 114 -7.24 6.78 -21.96
N GLY A 115 -6.89 6.02 -20.93
CA GLY A 115 -7.81 5.13 -20.25
C GLY A 115 -8.87 5.90 -19.45
N PRO A 116 -9.93 5.23 -18.98
CA PRO A 116 -10.89 5.83 -18.05
C PRO A 116 -10.15 6.37 -16.82
N GLU A 117 -10.69 7.42 -16.20
CA GLU A 117 -10.14 7.98 -14.97
C GLU A 117 -9.89 6.85 -13.97
N GLN A 118 -8.62 6.62 -13.63
CA GLN A 118 -8.28 5.72 -12.54
C GLN A 118 -8.70 6.42 -11.26
N GLU A 119 -9.36 5.70 -10.35
CA GLU A 119 -9.52 6.18 -8.98
C GLU A 119 -8.15 6.59 -8.44
N VAL A 120 -8.02 7.89 -8.15
CA VAL A 120 -6.78 8.46 -7.62
C VAL A 120 -6.72 8.10 -6.15
N TYR A 121 -5.90 7.11 -5.79
CA TYR A 121 -5.59 6.82 -4.40
C TYR A 121 -4.58 7.85 -3.89
N PHE A 122 -5.00 8.70 -2.97
CA PHE A 122 -4.07 9.53 -2.20
C PHE A 122 -3.36 8.63 -1.19
N ALA A 123 -2.04 8.54 -1.27
CA ALA A 123 -1.26 7.81 -0.29
C ALA A 123 -1.43 8.46 1.09
N GLN A 124 -2.00 7.74 2.04
CA GLN A 124 -2.05 8.19 3.43
C GLN A 124 -0.64 8.13 4.00
N GLU A 125 -0.14 9.26 4.51
CA GLU A 125 1.16 9.31 5.17
C GLU A 125 1.01 8.82 6.61
N HIS A 126 1.28 7.54 6.86
CA HIS A 126 1.33 7.01 8.21
C HIS A 126 2.67 7.35 8.85
N ARG A 127 2.64 7.97 10.03
CA ARG A 127 3.82 8.29 10.82
C ARG A 127 3.94 7.35 12.03
N PRO A 128 5.14 6.82 12.33
CA PRO A 128 5.34 5.95 13.48
C PRO A 128 4.89 6.62 14.78
N GLY A 129 4.08 5.91 15.57
CA GLY A 129 3.61 6.38 16.88
C GLY A 129 2.58 7.52 16.83
N VAL A 130 2.09 7.91 15.65
CA VAL A 130 1.09 8.98 15.55
C VAL A 130 -0.31 8.40 15.66
N ARG A 131 -0.69 7.45 14.80
CA ARG A 131 -2.08 7.00 14.66
C ARG A 131 -2.27 5.58 15.17
N MET A 132 -3.14 5.42 16.16
CA MET A 132 -3.81 4.16 16.47
C MET A 132 -5.27 4.27 16.08
N SER A 133 -5.82 3.24 15.45
CA SER A 133 -7.21 3.18 15.06
C SER A 133 -7.88 1.99 15.72
N THR A 134 -9.10 2.20 16.20
CA THR A 134 -9.89 1.16 16.85
C THR A 134 -11.18 0.92 16.09
N ASP A 135 -11.49 -0.36 15.87
CA ASP A 135 -12.71 -0.80 15.20
C ASP A 135 -13.27 -2.05 15.87
N PHE A 136 -14.57 -2.28 15.70
CA PHE A 136 -15.25 -3.47 16.20
C PHE A 136 -15.55 -4.42 15.04
N THR A 137 -15.26 -5.71 15.24
CA THR A 137 -15.51 -6.68 14.18
C THR A 137 -16.18 -7.95 14.72
N HIS A 138 -17.29 -8.33 14.07
CA HIS A 138 -18.06 -9.54 14.39
C HIS A 138 -17.33 -10.82 14.00
N MET A 139 -17.32 -11.81 14.89
CA MET A 139 -16.62 -13.08 14.69
C MET A 139 -17.56 -14.24 14.34
N ASP A 140 -18.85 -13.98 14.23
CA ASP A 140 -19.93 -14.96 14.02
C ASP A 140 -19.66 -15.91 12.82
N ARG A 141 -19.06 -15.38 11.75
CA ARG A 141 -18.73 -16.16 10.53
C ARG A 141 -17.73 -17.30 10.77
N LEU A 142 -16.92 -17.23 11.82
CA LEU A 142 -15.94 -18.26 12.14
C LEU A 142 -16.55 -19.46 12.87
N GLY A 143 -17.80 -19.37 13.34
CA GLY A 143 -18.49 -20.48 13.98
C GLY A 143 -17.78 -21.00 15.24
N ILE A 144 -17.15 -20.11 16.00
CA ILE A 144 -16.37 -20.48 17.19
C ILE A 144 -17.32 -21.05 18.26
N THR A 145 -16.93 -22.18 18.86
CA THR A 145 -17.68 -22.82 19.94
C THR A 145 -16.80 -22.95 21.20
N ILE A 146 -17.42 -22.82 22.38
CA ILE A 146 -16.78 -23.09 23.68
C ILE A 146 -17.59 -24.18 24.35
N ALA A 147 -16.91 -25.28 24.71
CA ALA A 147 -17.55 -26.47 25.29
C ALA A 147 -18.71 -27.05 24.44
N GLY A 148 -18.67 -26.87 23.12
CA GLY A 148 -19.68 -27.35 22.17
C GLY A 148 -20.84 -26.39 21.93
N GLU A 149 -20.92 -25.28 22.67
CA GLU A 149 -21.94 -24.25 22.47
C GLU A 149 -21.41 -23.11 21.59
N PRO A 150 -22.23 -22.54 20.68
CA PRO A 150 -21.86 -21.36 19.91
C PRO A 150 -21.43 -20.19 20.81
N PHE A 151 -20.32 -19.55 20.44
CA PHE A 151 -19.79 -18.40 21.15
C PHE A 151 -19.83 -17.15 20.26
N ASP A 152 -20.98 -16.48 20.28
CA ASP A 152 -21.19 -15.22 19.55
C ASP A 152 -20.42 -14.09 20.24
N HIS A 153 -19.47 -13.50 19.52
CA HIS A 153 -18.63 -12.44 20.05
C HIS A 153 -18.13 -11.49 18.96
N GLN A 154 -17.69 -10.34 19.42
CA GLN A 154 -16.99 -9.33 18.65
C GLN A 154 -15.55 -9.18 19.17
N LEU A 155 -14.69 -8.58 18.36
CA LEU A 155 -13.39 -8.10 18.79
C LEU A 155 -13.37 -6.58 18.76
N CYS A 156 -12.92 -5.97 19.86
CA CYS A 156 -12.42 -4.61 19.88
C CYS A 156 -10.96 -4.63 19.40
N HIS A 157 -10.74 -4.23 18.15
CA HIS A 157 -9.48 -4.37 17.46
C HIS A 157 -8.77 -3.02 17.34
N ASN A 158 -7.56 -2.95 17.90
CA ASN A 158 -6.72 -1.75 17.94
C ASN A 158 -5.52 -1.98 17.02
N VAL A 159 -5.25 -1.02 16.14
CA VAL A 159 -4.20 -1.13 15.12
C VAL A 159 -3.35 0.13 15.06
N LEU A 160 -2.02 -0.01 15.01
CA LEU A 160 -1.11 1.05 14.61
C LEU A 160 -0.95 1.05 13.09
N THR A 161 -1.46 2.09 12.42
CA THR A 161 -1.53 2.12 10.94
C THR A 161 -0.16 2.16 10.26
N TYR A 162 0.91 2.56 10.97
CA TYR A 162 2.26 2.55 10.41
C TYR A 162 2.92 1.17 10.43
N SER A 163 2.84 0.46 11.56
CA SER A 163 3.56 -0.80 11.78
C SER A 163 2.71 -2.04 11.57
N ASN A 164 1.39 -1.87 11.36
CA ASN A 164 0.38 -2.94 11.37
C ASN A 164 0.42 -3.77 12.67
N TRP A 165 0.92 -3.17 13.76
CA TRP A 165 0.82 -3.80 15.06
C TRP A 165 -0.64 -3.79 15.50
N GLU A 166 -1.12 -4.94 15.95
CA GLU A 166 -2.52 -5.18 16.27
C GLU A 166 -2.69 -5.77 17.67
N TRP A 167 -3.79 -5.40 18.32
CA TRP A 167 -4.26 -6.01 19.56
C TRP A 167 -5.78 -6.07 19.59
N ALA A 168 -6.32 -7.26 19.88
CA ALA A 168 -7.75 -7.48 19.96
C ALA A 168 -8.16 -7.90 21.37
N SER A 169 -9.29 -7.37 21.84
CA SER A 169 -9.95 -7.82 23.07
C SER A 169 -11.36 -8.33 22.73
N ILE A 170 -11.75 -9.47 23.32
CA ILE A 170 -13.08 -10.04 23.13
C ILE A 170 -14.12 -9.15 23.81
N CYS A 171 -15.20 -8.85 23.10
CA CYS A 171 -16.37 -8.13 23.61
C CYS A 171 -17.66 -8.71 23.01
N HIS A 172 -18.81 -8.37 23.59
CA HIS A 172 -20.13 -8.84 23.13
C HIS A 172 -21.01 -7.72 22.57
N SER A 173 -20.50 -6.49 22.59
CA SER A 173 -21.20 -5.31 22.11
C SER A 173 -20.22 -4.16 21.89
N GLU A 174 -20.56 -3.26 20.98
CA GLU A 174 -19.90 -1.97 20.78
C GLU A 174 -20.27 -0.98 21.89
N SER A 175 -19.68 -1.18 23.07
CA SER A 175 -19.93 -0.34 24.24
C SER A 175 -18.68 0.46 24.63
N LEU A 176 -18.89 1.58 25.34
CA LEU A 176 -17.79 2.36 25.90
C LEU A 176 -16.91 1.52 26.85
N VAL A 177 -17.49 0.56 27.58
CA VAL A 177 -16.74 -0.34 28.46
C VAL A 177 -15.81 -1.25 27.64
N ALA A 178 -16.32 -1.81 26.54
CA ALA A 178 -15.51 -2.62 25.63
C ALA A 178 -14.40 -1.79 24.97
N LEU A 179 -14.70 -0.56 24.56
CA LEU A 179 -13.73 0.38 24.00
C LEU A 179 -12.63 0.71 25.01
N ARG A 180 -13.01 1.14 26.22
CA ARG A 180 -12.08 1.45 27.30
C ARG A 180 -11.17 0.27 27.61
N THR A 181 -11.74 -0.90 27.78
CA THR A 181 -10.98 -2.12 28.09
C THR A 181 -10.03 -2.48 26.96
N GLY A 182 -10.50 -2.40 25.71
CA GLY A 182 -9.69 -2.67 24.52
C GLY A 182 -8.48 -1.74 24.41
N ILE A 183 -8.70 -0.42 24.52
CA ILE A 183 -7.64 0.59 24.46
C ILE A 183 -6.66 0.41 25.62
N GLN A 184 -7.14 0.27 26.85
CA GLN A 184 -6.27 0.09 28.03
C GLN A 184 -5.38 -1.15 27.89
N ASN A 185 -5.95 -2.29 27.45
CA ASN A 185 -5.19 -3.51 27.22
C ASN A 185 -4.18 -3.35 26.09
N ALA A 186 -4.57 -2.70 24.99
CA ALA A 186 -3.70 -2.46 23.85
C ALA A 186 -2.50 -1.58 24.25
N LEU A 187 -2.73 -0.44 24.91
CA LEU A 187 -1.68 0.47 25.36
C LEU A 187 -0.75 -0.19 26.38
N THR A 188 -1.32 -0.96 27.32
CA THR A 188 -0.53 -1.71 28.30
C THR A 188 0.38 -2.73 27.61
N ARG A 189 -0.14 -3.45 26.62
CA ARG A 189 0.64 -4.43 25.86
C ARG A 189 1.69 -3.78 24.99
N LEU A 190 1.37 -2.65 24.37
CA LEU A 190 2.25 -1.87 23.52
C LEU A 190 3.39 -1.22 24.34
N GLY A 191 3.11 -0.88 25.61
CA GLY A 191 4.06 -0.20 26.51
C GLY A 191 4.40 1.22 26.06
N ARG A 192 3.64 1.77 25.11
CA ARG A 192 3.76 3.12 24.55
C ARG A 192 2.37 3.65 24.25
N VAL A 193 2.26 4.96 24.14
CA VAL A 193 1.01 5.66 23.83
C VAL A 193 1.18 6.43 22.52
N PRO A 194 0.31 6.22 21.52
CA PRO A 194 0.31 6.96 20.27
C PRO A 194 -0.20 8.39 20.49
N ALA A 195 0.11 9.32 19.57
CA ALA A 195 -0.34 10.71 19.70
C ALA A 195 -1.86 10.88 19.49
N GLU A 196 -2.44 10.08 18.59
CA GLU A 196 -3.82 10.19 18.17
C GLU A 196 -4.53 8.83 18.24
N HIS A 197 -5.80 8.87 18.65
CA HIS A 197 -6.71 7.73 18.61
C HIS A 197 -7.85 8.01 17.63
N TRP A 198 -7.95 7.15 16.62
CA TRP A 198 -8.91 7.24 15.53
C TRP A 198 -10.02 6.19 15.71
N MET A 199 -11.24 6.58 15.38
CA MET A 199 -12.40 5.68 15.37
C MET A 199 -13.40 6.11 14.30
N ASP A 200 -14.20 5.17 13.81
CA ASP A 200 -15.44 5.51 13.11
C ASP A 200 -16.44 6.18 14.08
N HIS A 201 -17.45 6.87 13.55
CA HIS A 201 -18.59 7.48 14.23
C HIS A 201 -19.48 6.45 14.95
N SER A 202 -18.91 5.50 15.69
CA SER A 202 -19.62 4.52 16.50
C SER A 202 -20.33 5.17 17.68
N SER A 203 -21.39 4.52 18.16
CA SER A 203 -22.10 4.92 19.39
C SER A 203 -21.26 4.77 20.66
N ALA A 204 -20.13 4.05 20.60
CA ALA A 204 -19.21 3.91 21.73
C ALA A 204 -18.40 5.20 21.96
N ALA A 205 -18.01 5.90 20.89
CA ALA A 205 -17.24 7.15 20.96
C ALA A 205 -18.09 8.43 20.81
N THR A 206 -19.35 8.32 20.35
CA THR A 206 -20.22 9.47 20.10
C THR A 206 -21.59 9.34 20.77
N HIS A 207 -22.15 10.44 21.26
CA HIS A 207 -23.55 10.50 21.69
C HIS A 207 -24.46 10.89 20.51
N ARG A 208 -25.67 10.33 20.45
CA ARG A 208 -26.79 10.97 19.74
C ARG A 208 -27.39 12.03 20.65
N PRO A 209 -27.33 13.33 20.32
CA PRO A 209 -28.34 14.26 20.80
C PRO A 209 -29.70 13.78 20.25
N ALA A 210 -30.75 13.91 21.05
CA ALA A 210 -32.11 13.60 20.61
C ALA A 210 -32.45 14.36 19.32
N GLU A 211 -33.18 13.69 18.44
CA GLU A 211 -33.72 14.13 17.14
C GLU A 211 -33.98 15.65 17.03
N ALA A 212 -32.98 16.42 16.57
CA ALA A 212 -33.14 17.72 15.91
C ALA A 212 -31.74 18.25 15.54
N SER A 213 -31.65 18.86 14.36
CA SER A 213 -30.49 19.52 13.75
C SER A 213 -29.37 18.60 13.22
N GLY A 214 -29.03 18.77 11.94
CA GLY A 214 -27.96 18.07 11.23
C GLY A 214 -26.56 18.50 11.69
N GLU A 215 -26.32 18.51 13.00
CA GLU A 215 -25.01 18.77 13.60
C GLU A 215 -24.19 17.48 13.72
N PRO A 216 -22.85 17.54 13.55
CA PRO A 216 -21.97 16.39 13.67
C PRO A 216 -22.08 15.78 15.08
N ARG A 217 -22.04 14.44 15.16
CA ARG A 217 -22.18 13.70 16.43
C ARG A 217 -21.14 14.17 17.45
N ALA A 218 -21.61 14.64 18.61
CA ALA A 218 -20.72 15.05 19.69
C ALA A 218 -20.03 13.84 20.33
N TYR A 219 -18.76 13.99 20.72
CA TYR A 219 -18.02 12.95 21.43
C TYR A 219 -18.69 12.57 22.76
N ASN A 220 -18.59 11.30 23.12
CA ASN A 220 -18.95 10.85 24.46
C ASN A 220 -17.97 11.43 25.49
N ARG A 221 -18.50 12.06 26.55
CA ARG A 221 -17.66 12.69 27.59
C ARG A 221 -16.70 11.71 28.24
N ALA A 222 -17.16 10.49 28.54
CA ALA A 222 -16.32 9.49 29.18
C ALA A 222 -15.27 8.90 28.22
N TYR A 223 -15.50 8.99 26.90
CA TYR A 223 -14.45 8.72 25.91
C TYR A 223 -13.41 9.85 25.89
N LEU A 224 -13.82 11.11 25.92
CA LEU A 224 -12.87 12.24 26.03
C LEU A 224 -12.02 12.16 27.30
N GLU A 225 -12.62 11.82 28.44
CA GLU A 225 -11.90 11.62 29.71
C GLU A 225 -10.88 10.47 29.62
N LEU A 226 -11.19 9.40 28.86
CA LEU A 226 -10.24 8.32 28.60
C LEU A 226 -9.07 8.78 27.72
N MET A 227 -9.34 9.57 26.69
CA MET A 227 -8.31 10.11 25.80
C MET A 227 -7.38 11.07 26.54
N ASP A 228 -7.95 11.96 27.36
CA ASP A 228 -7.22 12.88 28.22
C ASP A 228 -6.32 12.13 29.22
N HIS A 229 -6.82 11.06 29.84
CA HIS A 229 -6.04 10.23 30.75
C HIS A 229 -4.78 9.64 30.11
N PHE A 230 -4.83 9.33 28.82
CA PHE A 230 -3.69 8.80 28.06
C PHE A 230 -2.96 9.86 27.24
N GLU A 231 -3.34 11.14 27.36
CA GLU A 231 -2.77 12.24 26.56
C GLU A 231 -2.88 12.02 25.03
N MET A 232 -3.92 11.31 24.59
CA MET A 232 -4.19 11.06 23.17
C MET A 232 -5.19 12.06 22.61
N VAL A 233 -4.99 12.49 21.37
CA VAL A 233 -5.96 13.34 20.67
C VAL A 233 -7.02 12.48 19.99
N PRO A 234 -8.32 12.62 20.33
CA PRO A 234 -9.38 11.90 19.64
C PRO A 234 -9.60 12.44 18.23
N ARG A 235 -9.71 11.52 17.26
CA ARG A 235 -10.11 11.81 15.88
C ARG A 235 -11.26 10.88 15.48
N LEU A 236 -12.23 11.44 14.76
CA LEU A 236 -13.25 10.67 14.04
C LEU A 236 -12.92 10.78 12.55
N ILE A 237 -13.04 9.67 11.83
CA ILE A 237 -12.98 9.71 10.36
C ILE A 237 -14.12 10.57 9.81
N GLN A 238 -13.95 11.19 8.65
CA GLN A 238 -15.05 11.93 8.06
C GLN A 238 -16.21 11.00 7.66
N VAL A 239 -17.44 11.42 7.93
CA VAL A 239 -18.65 10.79 7.39
C VAL A 239 -18.51 10.74 5.86
N ASP A 240 -18.81 9.59 5.26
CA ASP A 240 -18.68 9.30 3.82
C ASP A 240 -17.25 9.24 3.25
N SER A 241 -16.23 9.03 4.10
CA SER A 241 -14.83 8.82 3.67
C SER A 241 -14.29 7.43 4.05
N PRO A 242 -14.83 6.32 3.50
CA PRO A 242 -14.41 4.95 3.84
C PRO A 242 -12.94 4.66 3.53
N HIS A 243 -12.34 5.44 2.63
CA HIS A 243 -10.91 5.35 2.31
C HIS A 243 -10.01 5.62 3.53
N GLU A 244 -10.43 6.43 4.51
CA GLU A 244 -9.67 6.70 5.73
C GLU A 244 -9.59 5.49 6.69
N ASN A 245 -10.49 4.51 6.56
CA ASN A 245 -10.57 3.33 7.42
C ASN A 245 -10.06 2.02 6.76
N GLY A 246 -9.62 2.10 5.49
CA GLY A 246 -9.27 0.93 4.69
C GLY A 246 -8.20 0.02 5.31
N ASP A 247 -7.24 0.57 6.05
CA ASP A 247 -6.20 -0.23 6.71
C ASP A 247 -6.77 -1.14 7.80
N VAL A 248 -7.67 -0.61 8.64
CA VAL A 248 -8.26 -1.36 9.74
C VAL A 248 -9.21 -2.42 9.22
N GLU A 249 -10.01 -2.11 8.20
CA GLU A 249 -10.89 -3.09 7.55
C GLU A 249 -10.11 -4.23 6.87
N SER A 250 -9.04 -3.90 6.17
CA SER A 250 -8.15 -4.89 5.55
C SER A 250 -7.52 -5.80 6.63
N LEU A 251 -7.06 -5.22 7.74
CA LEU A 251 -6.45 -5.95 8.85
C LEU A 251 -7.48 -6.78 9.63
N ASN A 252 -8.72 -6.32 9.80
CA ASN A 252 -9.82 -7.14 10.31
C ASN A 252 -10.01 -8.40 9.47
N GLY A 253 -10.05 -8.24 8.14
CA GLY A 253 -10.14 -9.36 7.21
C GLY A 253 -8.95 -10.32 7.33
N ALA A 254 -7.73 -9.78 7.46
CA ALA A 254 -6.52 -10.58 7.63
C ALA A 254 -6.47 -11.30 8.99
N LEU A 255 -6.99 -10.69 10.06
CA LEU A 255 -7.09 -11.30 11.38
C LEU A 255 -8.07 -12.47 11.37
N LYS A 256 -9.28 -12.30 10.81
CA LYS A 256 -10.27 -13.37 10.72
C LYS A 256 -9.74 -14.59 9.96
N ARG A 257 -9.10 -14.37 8.81
CA ARG A 257 -8.46 -15.45 8.03
C ARG A 257 -7.37 -16.18 8.81
N ARG A 258 -6.63 -15.48 9.68
CA ARG A 258 -5.60 -16.10 10.53
C ARG A 258 -6.18 -16.92 11.67
N ILE A 259 -7.34 -16.51 12.21
CA ILE A 259 -8.04 -17.27 13.27
C ILE A 259 -8.75 -18.51 12.69
N GLU A 260 -9.17 -18.46 11.43
CA GLU A 260 -9.78 -19.59 10.72
C GLU A 260 -8.80 -20.73 10.38
N GLN A 261 -7.49 -20.41 10.28
CA GLN A 261 -6.42 -21.36 9.96
C GLN A 261 -5.98 -22.18 11.18
#